data_AF-A0A7C5EZH4-F1
#
_entry.id   AF-A0A7C5EZH4-F1
#
_cell.length_a   1.000
_cell.length_b   1.000
_cell.length_c   1.000
_cell.angle_alpha   90.00
_cell.angle_beta   90.00
_cell.angle_gamma   90.00
#
_symmetry.space_group_name_H-M   'P 1'
#
loop_
_entity.id
_entity.type
_entity.pdbx_description
1 polymer ?
#
loop_
_entity_poly.entity_id
_entity_poly.type
_entity_poly.pdbx_seq_one_letter_code
_entity_poly.pdbx_strand_id
1 'polypeptide(L)'
;MPMPYYVSPEQMMQDKAEYAKKGIAKGRSIIAMEYVDGILLTADNPSASLHKVSEIYDNIAFAGAGKYSEFENLRKAGIRHADLRGFMYSREDVTG
;
A
#
# COMPACT_ATOMS: atom_id res chain seq x y z
N MET A 1 10.32 23.50 -24.58
CA MET A 1 9.45 22.95 -25.63
C MET A 1 8.52 21.94 -24.97
N PRO A 2 7.19 22.11 -25.03
CA PRO A 2 6.26 21.12 -24.52
C PRO A 2 6.40 19.87 -25.40
N MET A 3 6.76 18.73 -24.81
CA MET A 3 6.78 17.44 -25.51
C MET A 3 5.38 17.18 -26.07
N PRO A 4 5.20 17.00 -27.39
CA PRO A 4 3.89 16.63 -27.92
C PRO A 4 3.55 15.25 -27.38
N TYR A 5 2.43 15.14 -26.66
CA TYR A 5 1.88 13.86 -26.27
C TYR A 5 1.55 13.09 -27.56
N TYR A 6 2.36 12.09 -27.91
CA TYR A 6 2.21 11.27 -29.14
C TYR A 6 1.02 10.30 -29.07
N VAL A 7 0.23 10.36 -28.00
CA VAL A 7 -0.88 9.45 -27.70
C VAL A 7 -2.02 10.23 -27.08
N SER A 8 -3.25 9.72 -27.22
CA SER A 8 -4.42 10.31 -26.57
C SER A 8 -4.31 10.21 -25.05
N PRO A 9 -4.99 11.10 -24.28
CA PRO A 9 -5.07 10.99 -22.83
C PRO A 9 -5.57 9.62 -22.34
N GLU A 10 -6.53 9.04 -23.04
CA GLU A 10 -7.07 7.70 -22.76
C GLU A 10 -5.99 6.62 -22.90
N GLN A 11 -5.21 6.65 -23.99
CA GLN A 11 -4.12 5.72 -24.20
C GLN A 11 -3.02 5.90 -23.14
N MET A 12 -2.70 7.13 -22.75
CA MET A 12 -1.74 7.38 -21.68
C MET A 12 -2.21 6.78 -20.33
N MET A 13 -3.50 6.87 -20.01
CA MET A 13 -4.06 6.24 -18.81
C MET A 13 -3.99 4.71 -18.90
N GLN A 14 -4.31 4.14 -20.07
CA GLN A 14 -4.22 2.71 -20.33
C GLN A 14 -2.79 2.18 -20.14
N ASP A 15 -1.80 2.87 -20.70
CA ASP A 15 -0.38 2.48 -20.59
C ASP A 15 0.10 2.51 -19.14
N LYS A 16 -0.30 3.52 -18.36
CA LYS A 16 0.00 3.60 -16.92
C LYS A 16 -0.65 2.46 -16.14
N ALA A 17 -1.90 2.14 -16.44
CA ALA A 17 -2.62 1.04 -15.80
C ALA A 17 -1.97 -0.31 -16.12
N GLU A 18 -1.59 -0.54 -17.38
CA GLU A 18 -0.87 -1.75 -17.78
C GLU A 18 0.50 -1.87 -17.11
N TYR A 19 1.25 -0.77 -17.03
CA TYR A 19 2.54 -0.75 -16.34
C TYR A 19 2.38 -1.14 -14.87
N ALA A 20 1.42 -0.56 -14.15
CA ALA A 20 1.14 -0.89 -12.76
C ALA A 20 0.70 -2.35 -12.60
N LYS A 21 -0.23 -2.82 -13.44
CA LYS A 21 -0.72 -4.21 -13.42
C LYS A 21 0.41 -5.21 -13.63
N LYS A 22 1.26 -5.00 -14.65
CA LYS A 22 2.42 -5.85 -14.94
C LYS A 22 3.44 -5.81 -13.79
N GLY A 23 3.63 -4.66 -13.16
CA GLY A 23 4.50 -4.52 -11.99
C GLY A 23 4.02 -5.32 -10.78
N ILE A 24 2.72 -5.22 -10.46
CA ILE A 24 2.10 -5.95 -9.34
C ILE A 24 2.10 -7.46 -9.61
N ALA A 25 1.73 -7.89 -10.82
CA ALA A 25 1.64 -9.30 -11.18
C ALA A 25 2.98 -10.06 -11.11
N LYS A 26 4.12 -9.35 -11.23
CA LYS A 26 5.47 -9.94 -11.06
C LYS A 26 5.90 -10.06 -9.59
N GLY A 27 5.22 -9.36 -8.69
CA GLY A 27 5.53 -9.37 -7.27
C GLY A 27 5.11 -10.67 -6.59
N ARG A 28 5.66 -10.93 -5.39
CA ARG A 28 5.20 -12.01 -4.52
C ARG A 28 3.86 -11.68 -3.90
N SER A 29 3.01 -12.69 -3.74
CA SER A 29 1.66 -12.55 -3.22
C SER A 29 1.62 -12.12 -1.74
N ILE A 30 0.46 -11.58 -1.36
CA ILE A 30 0.04 -11.33 0.02
C ILE A 30 -1.39 -11.87 0.16
N ILE A 31 -1.76 -12.30 1.36
CA ILE A 31 -3.12 -12.77 1.68
C ILE A 31 -3.56 -12.03 2.94
N ALA A 32 -4.78 -11.51 2.90
CA ALA A 32 -5.51 -11.01 4.06
C ALA A 32 -6.78 -11.83 4.20
N MET A 33 -7.08 -12.33 5.39
CA MET A 33 -8.32 -13.05 5.66
C MET A 33 -8.84 -12.77 7.07
N GLU A 34 -10.16 -12.79 7.22
CA GLU A 34 -10.82 -12.75 8.52
C GLU A 34 -10.83 -14.15 9.16
N TYR A 35 -10.72 -14.19 10.48
CA TYR A 35 -10.87 -15.38 11.31
C TYR A 35 -11.51 -15.00 12.65
N VAL A 36 -11.79 -15.99 13.50
CA VAL A 36 -12.58 -15.80 14.74
C VAL A 36 -12.01 -14.70 15.64
N ASP A 37 -10.67 -14.57 15.72
CA ASP A 37 -10.02 -13.60 16.59
C ASP A 37 -9.53 -12.34 15.86
N GLY A 38 -9.95 -12.10 14.61
CA GLY A 38 -9.64 -10.86 13.88
C GLY A 38 -9.19 -11.08 12.44
N ILE A 39 -8.06 -10.47 12.07
CA ILE A 39 -7.52 -10.50 10.70
C ILE A 39 -6.13 -11.16 10.68
N LEU A 40 -5.93 -12.11 9.78
CA LEU A 40 -4.63 -12.70 9.47
C LEU A 40 -4.05 -12.04 8.21
N LEU A 41 -2.86 -11.46 8.34
CA LEU A 41 -2.06 -10.97 7.21
C LEU A 41 -0.84 -11.86 7.03
N THR A 42 -0.66 -12.41 5.84
CA THR A 42 0.53 -13.19 5.48
C THR A 42 1.10 -12.76 4.14
N ALA A 43 2.41 -12.88 3.99
CA ALA A 43 3.12 -12.46 2.79
C ALA A 43 4.23 -13.46 2.48
N ASP A 44 4.33 -13.87 1.20
CA ASP A 44 5.54 -14.52 0.72
C ASP A 44 6.66 -13.47 0.65
N ASN A 45 7.60 -13.57 1.58
CA ASN A 45 8.71 -12.65 1.73
C ASN A 45 10.00 -13.37 2.17
N PRO A 46 11.03 -13.45 1.30
CA PRO A 46 12.30 -14.08 1.66
C PRO A 46 13.19 -13.16 2.50
N SER A 47 12.89 -11.86 2.53
CA SER A 47 13.67 -10.88 3.29
C SER A 47 13.26 -10.86 4.75
N ALA A 48 14.25 -10.85 5.64
CA ALA A 48 14.02 -10.68 7.08
C ALA A 48 13.95 -9.20 7.51
N SER A 49 14.36 -8.25 6.65
CA SER A 49 14.47 -6.82 7.00
C SER A 49 13.53 -5.91 6.22
N LEU A 50 13.06 -6.35 5.04
CA LEU A 50 12.13 -5.60 4.20
C LEU A 50 10.73 -6.15 4.38
N HIS A 51 9.97 -5.56 5.30
CA HIS A 51 8.66 -6.07 5.69
C HIS A 51 7.57 -5.63 4.70
N LYS A 52 6.72 -6.58 4.31
CA LYS A 52 5.53 -6.34 3.47
C LYS A 52 4.26 -6.11 4.29
N VAL A 53 4.29 -6.46 5.58
CA VAL A 53 3.18 -6.33 6.53
C VAL A 53 3.66 -5.46 7.69
N SER A 54 2.82 -4.54 8.16
CA SER A 54 3.13 -3.62 9.26
C SER A 54 1.86 -3.17 9.94
N GLU A 55 1.97 -2.85 11.22
CA GLU A 55 1.00 -2.02 11.92
C GLU A 55 0.97 -0.60 11.34
N ILE A 56 -0.22 0.01 11.32
CA ILE A 56 -0.43 1.44 11.05
C ILE A 56 -0.92 2.15 12.31
N TYR A 57 -1.85 1.53 13.05
CA TYR A 57 -2.43 2.07 14.27
C TYR A 57 -3.10 0.97 15.09
N ASP A 58 -3.66 1.31 16.26
CA ASP A 58 -4.25 0.41 17.27
C ASP A 58 -5.07 -0.76 16.68
N ASN A 59 -5.94 -0.47 15.72
CA ASN A 59 -6.81 -1.46 15.06
C ASN A 59 -6.66 -1.45 13.53
N ILE A 60 -5.52 -0.99 13.01
CA ILE A 60 -5.27 -0.83 11.57
C ILE A 60 -3.91 -1.42 11.21
N ALA A 61 -3.91 -2.38 10.29
CA ALA A 61 -2.70 -2.97 9.74
C ALA A 61 -2.64 -2.75 8.22
N PHE A 62 -1.42 -2.81 7.67
CA PHE A 62 -1.13 -2.58 6.27
C PHE A 62 -0.37 -3.76 5.67
N ALA A 63 -0.73 -4.14 4.44
CA ALA A 63 0.01 -5.09 3.63
C ALA A 63 0.23 -4.54 2.21
N GLY A 64 1.47 -4.60 1.74
CA GLY A 64 1.87 -4.07 0.43
C GLY A 64 2.36 -5.14 -0.54
N ALA A 65 1.92 -5.06 -1.79
CA ALA A 65 2.42 -5.86 -2.91
C ALA A 65 2.87 -4.95 -4.07
N GLY A 66 3.80 -5.44 -4.89
CA GLY A 66 4.44 -4.66 -5.95
C GLY A 66 5.80 -4.12 -5.53
N LYS A 67 6.13 -2.89 -5.92
CA LYS A 67 7.46 -2.30 -5.73
C LYS A 67 7.65 -1.79 -4.31
N TYR A 68 8.62 -2.38 -3.60
CA TYR A 68 8.87 -2.13 -2.17
C TYR A 68 8.94 -0.66 -1.79
N SER A 69 9.77 0.13 -2.49
CA SER A 69 9.97 1.54 -2.16
C SER A 69 8.67 2.37 -2.23
N GLU A 70 7.74 1.98 -3.10
CA GLU A 70 6.49 2.73 -3.30
C GLU A 70 5.50 2.44 -2.17
N PHE A 71 5.24 1.17 -1.87
CA PHE A 71 4.34 0.85 -0.75
C PHE A 71 4.95 1.17 0.61
N GLU A 72 6.29 1.16 0.76
CA GLU A 72 6.96 1.60 1.98
C GLU A 72 6.78 3.10 2.22
N ASN A 73 6.79 3.90 1.16
CA ASN A 73 6.47 5.32 1.26
C ASN A 73 5.01 5.54 1.64
N LEU A 74 4.08 4.77 1.05
CA LEU A 74 2.66 4.81 1.42
C LEU A 74 2.45 4.40 2.88
N ARG A 75 3.12 3.35 3.36
CA ARG A 75 3.07 2.91 4.75
C ARG A 75 3.51 4.01 5.71
N LYS A 76 4.67 4.63 5.46
CA LYS A 76 5.16 5.77 6.26
C LYS A 76 4.21 6.97 6.25
N ALA A 77 3.52 7.21 5.14
CA ALA A 77 2.52 8.27 5.05
C ALA A 77 1.27 7.91 5.86
N GLY A 78 0.81 6.66 5.78
CA GLY A 78 -0.33 6.14 6.55
C GLY A 78 -0.12 6.23 8.06
N ILE A 79 1.04 5.80 8.55
CA ILE A 79 1.42 5.91 9.98
C ILE A 79 1.36 7.37 10.42
N ARG A 80 2.05 8.26 9.71
CA ARG A 80 2.06 9.69 10.05
C ARG A 80 0.66 10.31 10.03
N HIS A 81 -0.18 9.89 9.08
CA HIS A 81 -1.55 10.38 9.00
C HIS A 81 -2.40 9.92 10.19
N ALA A 82 -2.31 8.64 10.55
CA ALA A 82 -2.99 8.05 11.69
C ALA A 82 -2.53 8.70 13.01
N ASP A 83 -1.22 8.84 13.20
CA ASP A 83 -0.62 9.45 14.39
C ASP A 83 -1.08 10.90 14.58
N LEU A 84 -1.05 11.70 13.50
CA LEU A 84 -1.49 13.09 13.56
C LEU A 84 -2.98 13.19 13.90
N ARG A 85 -3.82 12.33 13.33
CA ARG A 85 -5.26 12.30 13.63
C ARG A 85 -5.51 11.93 15.08
N GLY A 86 -4.88 10.86 15.57
CA GLY A 86 -5.02 10.40 16.94
C GLY A 86 -4.50 11.41 17.96
N PHE A 87 -3.47 12.17 17.62
CA PHE A 87 -2.96 13.26 18.44
C PHE A 87 -3.88 14.49 18.46
N MET A 88 -4.45 14.87 17.30
CA MET A 88 -5.31 16.05 17.19
C MET A 88 -6.68 15.85 17.85
N TYR A 89 -7.16 14.62 17.89
CA TYR A 89 -8.47 14.26 18.44
C TYR A 89 -8.30 13.20 19.55
N SER A 90 -8.83 11.99 19.36
CA SER A 90 -8.58 10.83 20.20
C SER A 90 -8.01 9.67 19.37
N ARG A 91 -7.32 8.72 20.03
CA ARG A 91 -6.90 7.44 19.40
C ARG A 91 -8.09 6.69 18.81
N GLU A 92 -9.23 6.76 19.48
CA GLU A 92 -10.48 6.11 19.08
C GLU A 92 -11.07 6.72 17.79
N ASP A 93 -10.70 7.95 17.43
CA ASP A 93 -11.15 8.63 16.21
C ASP A 93 -10.37 8.21 14.95
N VAL A 94 -9.32 7.42 15.12
CA VAL A 94 -8.52 6.87 14.02
C VAL A 94 -9.18 5.58 13.54
N THR A 95 -10.08 5.75 12.58
CA THR A 95 -10.85 4.67 11.95
C THR A 95 -10.42 4.50 10.49
N GLY A 96 -10.50 3.25 10.00
CA GLY A 96 -10.17 2.86 8.62
C GLY A 96 -11.25 3.17 7.61
#